data_AF-A0A3P7KQJ2-F1
#
_entry.id   AF-A0A3P7KQJ2-F1
#
_cell.length_a   1.000
_cell.length_b   1.000
_cell.length_c   1.000
_cell.angle_alpha   90.00
_cell.angle_beta   90.00
_cell.angle_gamma   90.00
#
_symmetry.space_group_name_H-M   'P 1'
#
loop_
_entity.id
_entity.type
_entity.pdbx_description
1 polymer ?
#
loop_
_entity_poly.entity_id
_entity_poly.type
_entity_poly.pdbx_seq_one_letter_code
_entity_poly.pdbx_strand_id
1 'polypeptide(L)'
;ITTTPTVTITPSPSNPNGCNENSIVPFNITSPNYPKDYPPLTQCRYQLTTDANHRVQLTFGAIDTEKCCDIIDVYDYDGTPYYPLLDRYVQRYEMENRFEVQRTNSGW
;
A
#
# COMPACT_ATOMS: atom_id res chain seq x y z
N ILE A 1 25.90 12.99 40.49
CA ILE A 1 25.26 13.58 39.30
C ILE A 1 24.89 12.40 38.41
N THR A 2 23.61 12.07 38.30
CA THR A 2 23.13 10.86 37.61
C THR A 2 22.67 11.26 36.21
N THR A 3 23.42 10.87 35.18
CA THR A 3 23.08 11.15 33.78
C THR A 3 22.11 10.08 33.28
N THR A 4 20.87 10.50 33.01
CA THR A 4 19.85 9.67 32.36
C THR A 4 20.32 9.21 30.98
N PRO A 5 20.12 7.95 30.58
CA PRO A 5 20.42 7.51 29.22
C PRO A 5 19.52 8.26 28.24
N THR A 6 20.12 8.86 27.22
CA THR A 6 19.39 9.48 26.12
C THR A 6 18.74 8.37 25.29
N VAL A 7 17.41 8.30 25.34
CA VAL A 7 16.65 7.46 24.42
C VAL A 7 16.57 8.22 23.10
N THR A 8 17.39 7.81 22.13
CA THR A 8 17.33 8.33 20.77
C THR A 8 16.10 7.73 20.10
N ILE A 9 15.00 8.47 20.09
CA ILE A 9 13.91 8.23 19.15
C ILE A 9 14.43 8.56 17.75
N THR A 10 14.80 7.56 16.97
CA THR A 10 14.93 7.74 15.52
C THR A 10 13.54 8.17 15.05
N PRO A 11 13.36 9.35 14.41
CA PRO A 11 12.06 9.68 13.84
C PRO A 11 11.67 8.50 12.94
N SER A 12 10.45 7.99 13.12
CA SER A 12 9.84 7.05 12.16
C SER A 12 10.16 7.59 10.76
N PRO A 13 10.89 6.82 9.93
CA PRO A 13 11.51 7.37 8.74
C PRO A 13 10.39 7.95 7.90
N SER A 14 10.36 9.29 7.87
CA SER A 14 9.64 10.17 6.95
C SER A 14 8.45 9.50 6.28
N ASN A 15 7.21 9.85 6.65
CA ASN A 15 6.06 9.62 5.77
C ASN A 15 6.41 10.26 4.41
N PRO A 16 6.91 9.52 3.42
CA PRO A 16 7.49 10.16 2.26
C PRO A 16 6.32 10.58 1.37
N ASN A 17 6.47 11.69 0.65
CA ASN A 17 5.34 12.33 -0.05
C ASN A 17 4.50 11.30 -0.83
N GLY A 18 3.21 11.22 -0.51
CA GLY A 18 2.27 10.27 -1.10
C GLY A 18 2.25 8.88 -0.44
N CYS A 19 2.45 8.78 0.87
CA CYS A 19 2.39 7.54 1.67
C CYS A 19 1.43 7.72 2.85
N ASN A 20 0.80 6.64 3.31
CA ASN A 20 -0.13 6.64 4.46
C ASN A 20 -1.32 7.58 4.27
N GLU A 21 -2.03 7.42 3.16
CA GLU A 21 -3.13 8.29 2.75
C GLU A 21 -4.47 7.54 2.68
N ASN A 22 -5.53 8.25 3.07
CA ASN A 22 -6.90 7.80 2.94
C ASN A 22 -7.59 8.64 1.87
N SER A 23 -8.09 8.01 0.81
CA SER A 23 -8.63 8.72 -0.36
C SER A 23 -9.91 8.08 -0.87
N ILE A 24 -10.80 8.92 -1.42
CA ILE A 24 -11.96 8.47 -2.20
C ILE A 24 -11.53 8.34 -3.66
N VAL A 25 -11.88 7.24 -4.32
CA VAL A 25 -11.54 7.00 -5.74
C VAL A 25 -12.32 7.96 -6.68
N PRO A 26 -11.77 8.36 -7.85
CA PRO A 26 -10.51 7.92 -8.46
C PRO A 26 -9.28 8.54 -7.78
N PHE A 27 -8.25 7.72 -7.57
CA PHE A 27 -7.02 8.14 -6.91
C PHE A 27 -5.82 7.43 -7.53
N ASN A 28 -4.73 8.16 -7.76
CA ASN A 28 -3.49 7.62 -8.29
C ASN A 28 -2.49 7.43 -7.14
N ILE A 29 -2.00 6.20 -6.99
CA ILE A 29 -0.96 5.85 -6.01
C ILE A 29 0.36 5.68 -6.75
N THR A 30 1.41 6.25 -6.19
CA THR A 30 2.78 5.98 -6.61
C THR A 30 3.63 5.55 -5.43
N SER A 31 4.69 4.79 -5.67
CA SER A 31 5.70 4.59 -4.63
C SER A 31 6.28 5.95 -4.21
N PRO A 32 6.72 6.11 -2.95
CA PRO A 32 7.35 7.34 -2.55
C PRO A 32 8.63 7.57 -3.37
N ASN A 33 8.87 8.82 -3.78
CA ASN A 33 9.93 9.24 -4.71
C ASN A 33 9.77 8.83 -6.18
N TYR A 34 8.69 8.14 -6.57
CA TYR A 34 8.43 7.85 -7.98
C TYR A 34 8.58 9.13 -8.85
N PRO A 35 9.28 9.07 -10.00
CA PRO A 35 9.73 7.88 -10.73
C PRO A 35 11.11 7.32 -10.33
N LYS A 36 11.71 7.79 -9.22
CA LYS A 36 12.95 7.23 -8.69
C LYS A 36 12.65 6.04 -7.78
N ASP A 37 13.72 5.34 -7.38
CA ASP A 37 13.65 4.23 -6.44
C ASP A 37 13.00 4.66 -5.12
N TYR A 38 12.19 3.77 -4.56
CA TYR A 38 11.57 3.97 -3.25
C TYR A 38 12.64 3.88 -2.15
N PRO A 39 12.49 4.62 -1.04
CA PRO A 39 13.42 4.51 0.08
C PRO A 39 13.42 3.10 0.70
N PRO A 40 14.57 2.61 1.21
CA PRO A 40 14.61 1.36 1.94
C PRO A 40 13.77 1.43 3.22
N LEU A 41 13.25 0.29 3.68
CA LEU A 41 12.44 0.16 4.91
C LEU A 41 11.15 1.01 4.89
N THR A 42 10.67 1.37 3.70
CA THR A 42 9.42 2.11 3.53
C THR A 42 8.23 1.20 3.85
N GLN A 43 7.33 1.68 4.72
CA GLN A 43 6.05 1.03 5.01
C GLN A 43 4.92 2.02 4.73
N CYS A 44 4.20 1.80 3.64
CA CYS A 44 3.06 2.60 3.22
C CYS A 44 1.78 1.81 3.28
N ARG A 45 0.71 2.47 3.73
CA ARG A 45 -0.65 1.96 3.66
C ARG A 45 -1.54 2.97 2.94
N TYR A 46 -2.35 2.51 2.00
CA TYR A 46 -3.36 3.34 1.35
C TYR A 46 -4.73 2.76 1.66
N GLN A 47 -5.64 3.59 2.17
CA GLN A 47 -7.03 3.20 2.34
C GLN A 47 -7.87 3.90 1.30
N LEU A 48 -8.43 3.11 0.38
CA LEU A 48 -9.26 3.60 -0.70
C LEU A 48 -10.73 3.31 -0.41
N THR A 49 -11.58 4.32 -0.56
CA THR A 49 -13.02 4.19 -0.39
C THR A 49 -13.76 4.68 -1.63
N THR A 50 -15.01 4.26 -1.77
CA THR A 50 -15.92 4.68 -2.84
C THR A 50 -17.32 4.82 -2.26
N ASP A 51 -18.22 5.47 -3.01
CA ASP A 51 -19.63 5.56 -2.64
C ASP A 51 -20.29 4.18 -2.50
N ALA A 52 -21.37 4.14 -1.72
CA ALA A 52 -22.18 2.94 -1.56
C ALA A 52 -22.59 2.36 -2.94
N ASN A 53 -22.62 1.01 -3.02
CA ASN A 53 -22.93 0.23 -4.23
C ASN A 53 -21.89 0.29 -5.36
N HIS A 54 -20.74 0.94 -5.17
CA HIS A 54 -19.62 0.87 -6.10
C HIS A 54 -18.53 -0.10 -5.61
N ARG A 55 -17.61 -0.45 -6.52
CA ARG A 55 -16.43 -1.27 -6.22
C ARG A 55 -15.17 -0.50 -6.58
N VAL A 56 -14.14 -0.62 -5.75
CA VAL A 56 -12.81 -0.10 -6.07
C VAL A 56 -12.16 -1.02 -7.08
N GLN A 57 -11.80 -0.48 -8.25
CA GLN A 57 -10.98 -1.17 -9.24
C GLN A 57 -9.54 -0.66 -9.11
N LEU A 58 -8.60 -1.57 -8.84
CA LEU A 58 -7.18 -1.27 -8.84
C LEU A 58 -6.57 -1.64 -10.19
N THR A 59 -5.73 -0.76 -10.72
CA THR A 59 -4.96 -1.01 -11.95
C THR A 59 -3.52 -0.60 -11.69
N PHE A 60 -2.60 -1.55 -11.88
CA PHE A 60 -1.18 -1.30 -11.72
C PHE A 60 -0.57 -0.90 -13.06
N GLY A 61 -0.01 0.31 -13.11
CA GLY A 61 0.74 0.79 -14.27
C GLY A 61 2.12 0.14 -14.36
N ALA A 62 2.82 0.05 -13.23
CA ALA A 62 4.11 -0.62 -13.13
C ALA A 62 4.31 -1.12 -11.70
N ILE A 63 4.96 -2.27 -11.56
CA ILE A 63 5.48 -2.78 -10.30
C ILE A 63 6.94 -3.13 -10.53
N ASP A 64 7.83 -2.59 -9.71
CA ASP A 64 9.26 -2.88 -9.72
C ASP A 64 9.75 -2.83 -8.26
N THR A 65 9.81 -3.99 -7.60
CA THR A 65 10.25 -4.12 -6.20
C THR A 65 11.39 -5.12 -6.08
N GLU A 66 12.15 -5.06 -4.99
CA GLU A 66 13.16 -6.08 -4.66
C GLU A 66 12.49 -7.42 -4.34
N LYS A 67 12.80 -8.46 -5.12
CA LYS A 67 12.21 -9.80 -4.98
C LYS A 67 12.35 -10.42 -3.59
N CYS A 68 13.41 -10.07 -2.86
CA CYS A 68 13.79 -10.76 -1.65
C CYS A 68 12.94 -10.40 -0.42
N CYS A 69 12.29 -9.25 -0.47
CA CYS A 69 12.10 -8.47 0.74
C CYS A 69 10.98 -7.43 0.63
N ASP A 70 10.61 -7.00 -0.58
CA ASP A 70 9.60 -5.95 -0.77
C ASP A 70 8.33 -6.49 -1.39
N ILE A 71 7.21 -6.14 -0.74
CA ILE A 71 5.89 -6.70 -0.99
C ILE A 71 4.87 -5.58 -1.10
N ILE A 72 3.95 -5.72 -2.04
CA ILE A 72 2.71 -4.93 -2.12
C ILE A 72 1.55 -5.89 -1.83
N ASP A 73 0.83 -5.64 -0.74
CA ASP A 73 -0.36 -6.39 -0.39
C ASP A 73 -1.64 -5.58 -0.65
N VAL A 74 -2.64 -6.25 -1.20
CA VAL A 74 -3.98 -5.71 -1.41
C VAL A 74 -4.95 -6.44 -0.49
N TYR A 75 -5.65 -5.69 0.35
CA TYR A 75 -6.62 -6.22 1.31
C TYR A 75 -8.01 -5.64 1.04
N ASP A 76 -9.05 -6.41 1.35
CA ASP A 76 -10.43 -5.89 1.40
C ASP A 76 -10.77 -5.46 2.83
N TYR A 77 -10.66 -4.16 3.10
CA TYR A 77 -10.86 -3.61 4.44
C TYR A 77 -12.31 -3.18 4.67
N ASP A 78 -12.97 -3.81 5.62
CA ASP A 78 -14.38 -3.55 6.00
C ASP A 78 -14.52 -2.76 7.32
N GLY A 79 -13.42 -2.24 7.86
CA GLY A 79 -13.39 -1.56 9.15
C GLY A 79 -13.04 -2.47 10.35
N THR A 80 -12.99 -3.78 10.15
CA THR A 80 -12.65 -4.76 11.20
C THR A 80 -11.16 -5.13 11.18
N PRO A 81 -10.60 -5.71 12.26
CA PRO A 81 -9.23 -6.24 12.23
C PRO A 81 -9.09 -7.53 11.41
N TYR A 82 -10.19 -8.06 10.86
CA TYR A 82 -10.23 -9.32 10.12
C TYR A 82 -10.51 -9.07 8.64
N TYR A 83 -9.54 -8.47 7.96
CA TYR A 83 -9.63 -8.23 6.53
C TYR A 83 -8.82 -9.29 5.75
N PRO A 84 -9.40 -9.91 4.72
CA PRO A 84 -8.73 -10.91 3.90
C PRO A 84 -7.75 -10.27 2.89
N LEU A 85 -6.61 -10.94 2.69
CA LEU A 85 -5.68 -10.65 1.58
C LEU A 85 -6.35 -11.03 0.26
N LEU A 86 -6.43 -10.08 -0.66
CA LEU A 86 -6.93 -10.30 -2.02
C LEU A 86 -5.81 -10.71 -2.96
N ASP A 87 -4.69 -9.99 -2.90
CA ASP A 87 -3.58 -10.22 -3.80
C ASP A 87 -2.26 -9.75 -3.17
N ARG A 88 -1.15 -10.30 -3.65
CA ARG A 88 0.20 -10.00 -3.22
C ARG A 88 1.13 -9.91 -4.43
N TYR A 89 1.77 -8.76 -4.58
CA TYR A 89 2.76 -8.51 -5.62
C TYR A 89 4.15 -8.40 -5.02
N VAL A 90 5.11 -8.98 -5.74
CA VAL A 90 6.55 -8.92 -5.48
C VAL A 90 7.24 -8.81 -6.83
N GLN A 91 8.47 -8.28 -6.87
CA GLN A 91 9.33 -8.16 -8.04
C GLN A 91 8.74 -7.34 -9.22
N ARG A 92 9.53 -7.20 -10.29
CA ARG A 92 9.10 -6.54 -11.52
C ARG A 92 7.99 -7.33 -12.23
N TYR A 93 6.89 -6.66 -12.54
CA TYR A 93 5.86 -7.14 -13.48
C TYR A 93 5.87 -6.24 -14.72
N GLU A 94 6.19 -6.84 -15.88
CA GLU A 94 6.06 -6.15 -17.17
C GLU A 94 4.61 -6.27 -17.69
N MET A 95 4.13 -5.18 -18.30
CA MET A 95 2.73 -4.80 -18.45
C MET A 95 1.87 -5.72 -19.36
N GLU A 96 1.47 -6.90 -18.88
CA GLU A 96 0.34 -7.66 -19.47
C GLU A 96 -0.71 -8.13 -18.46
N ASN A 97 -0.48 -7.97 -17.15
CA ASN A 97 -1.41 -8.42 -16.12
C ASN A 97 -2.34 -7.30 -15.64
N ARG A 98 -3.36 -6.98 -16.44
CA ARG A 98 -4.56 -6.31 -15.91
C ARG A 98 -5.33 -7.31 -15.03
N PHE A 99 -5.00 -7.37 -13.74
CA PHE A 99 -5.89 -8.01 -12.78
C PHE A 99 -6.98 -7.02 -12.37
N GLU A 100 -8.23 -7.33 -12.73
CA GLU A 100 -9.36 -6.74 -12.06
C GLU A 100 -9.46 -7.37 -10.68
N VAL A 101 -9.40 -6.57 -9.63
CA VAL A 101 -9.81 -7.01 -8.29
C VAL A 101 -11.32 -7.25 -8.33
N GLN A 102 -11.72 -8.45 -8.75
CA GLN A 102 -13.11 -8.89 -8.68
C GLN A 102 -13.36 -9.51 -7.31
N ARG A 103 -13.76 -8.69 -6.33
CA ARG A 103 -14.65 -9.25 -5.32
C ARG A 103 -16.07 -9.23 -5.84
N THR A 104 -16.57 -10.42 -6.15
CA THR A 104 -18.00 -10.68 -6.08
C THR A 104 -18.43 -10.36 -4.65
N ASN A 105 -19.49 -9.57 -4.49
CA ASN A 105 -20.33 -9.72 -3.32
C ASN A 105 -20.81 -11.18 -3.31
N SER A 106 -20.07 -12.10 -2.71
CA SER A 106 -20.67 -13.34 -2.23
C SER A 106 -21.38 -12.95 -0.93
N GLY A 107 -22.54 -12.33 -1.10
CA GLY A 107 -23.52 -12.28 -0.05
C GLY A 107 -23.87 -13.72 0.32
N TRP A 108 -23.61 -14.06 1.58
CA TRP A 108 -24.50 -14.82 2.44
C TRP A 108 -24.38 -14.22 3.83
#